data_AF-A0A453A1V4-F1
#
_entry.id   AF-A0A453A1V4-F1
#
_cell.length_a   1.000
_cell.length_b   1.000
_cell.length_c   1.000
_cell.angle_alpha   90.00
_cell.angle_beta   90.00
_cell.angle_gamma   90.00
#
_symmetry.space_group_name_H-M   'P 1'
#
loop_
_entity.id
_entity.type
_entity.pdbx_description
1 polymer ?
#
loop_
_entity_poly.entity_id
_entity_poly.type
_entity_poly.pdbx_seq_one_letter_code
_entity_poly.pdbx_strand_id
1 'polypeptide(L)'
;MTGSMEPYLKKLRHYAGHLPLISADYGASEGWVGSNIDPTVPPEQVTYAVLPQTGYFEFIPLEKPTGEETENSAAIHYIESEPVGLTEVEVGKIYEVVLTTFAGLYRYRLGDVVKIARFHNSTPELQFICRRSLVLSINIDKNTEKDLQLAVEEAAKLLEGEKLELVDFTSYVEKSSDPGRYVIFWELSSEATDDVLSGCANALDLAFLDAGYMGSRKIKTIGPLELRVLRKGTFREILLHFLTLGGAVSQFKTPRFVSPANGKVLQILNRNVAKSYFS
;
A
#
# COMPACT_ATOMS: atom_id res chain seq x y z
N MET A 1 2.42 -0.82 13.80
CA MET A 1 2.72 -0.23 12.47
C MET A 1 2.63 -1.33 11.44
N THR A 2 1.56 -1.36 10.65
CA THR A 2 1.28 -2.40 9.64
C THR A 2 0.81 -1.79 8.33
N GLY A 3 0.80 -2.58 7.26
CA GLY A 3 0.34 -2.16 5.94
C GLY A 3 1.18 -1.00 5.42
N SER A 4 0.53 0.08 4.99
CA SER A 4 1.20 1.27 4.44
C SER A 4 2.16 2.00 5.37
N MET A 5 2.19 1.63 6.66
CA MET A 5 3.13 2.18 7.64
C MET A 5 4.36 1.29 7.90
N GLU A 6 4.38 0.06 7.38
CA GLU A 6 5.53 -0.85 7.44
C GLU A 6 6.85 -0.24 6.91
N PRO A 7 6.86 0.59 5.84
CA PRO A 7 8.09 1.19 5.31
C PRO A 7 8.83 2.07 6.31
N TYR A 8 8.10 2.72 7.23
CA TYR A 8 8.69 3.59 8.23
C TYR A 8 9.33 2.82 9.40
N LEU A 9 9.14 1.50 9.49
CA LEU A 9 9.69 0.68 10.58
C LEU A 9 11.21 0.74 10.66
N LYS A 10 11.93 0.69 9.51
CA LYS A 10 13.40 0.76 9.48
C LYS A 10 13.89 2.05 10.13
N LYS A 11 13.30 3.18 9.74
CA LYS A 11 13.65 4.51 10.25
C LYS A 11 13.23 4.68 11.71
N LEU A 12 12.06 4.18 12.09
CA LEU A 12 11.58 4.24 13.47
C LEU A 12 12.47 3.43 14.41
N ARG A 13 12.90 2.22 14.01
CA ARG A 13 13.86 1.40 14.78
C ARG A 13 15.20 2.11 14.97
N HIS A 14 15.69 2.80 13.93
CA HIS A 14 16.92 3.58 14.05
C HIS A 14 16.82 4.63 15.16
N TYR A 15 15.72 5.39 15.24
CA TYR A 15 15.53 6.40 16.29
C TYR A 15 15.12 5.84 17.65
N ALA A 16 14.34 4.75 17.66
CA ALA A 16 13.87 4.10 18.88
C ALA A 16 14.97 3.27 19.58
N GLY A 17 16.06 2.95 18.87
CA GLY A 17 17.16 2.13 19.39
C GLY A 17 16.68 0.72 19.73
N HIS A 18 16.70 0.38 21.02
CA HIS A 18 16.28 -0.94 21.53
C HIS A 18 14.86 -0.97 22.07
N LEU A 19 14.10 0.13 21.97
CA LEU A 19 12.73 0.17 22.47
C LEU A 19 11.81 -0.71 21.60
N PRO A 20 10.96 -1.56 22.21
CA PRO A 20 9.98 -2.34 21.47
C PRO A 20 8.99 -1.43 20.72
N LEU A 21 8.73 -1.74 19.45
CA LEU A 21 7.73 -1.06 18.65
C LEU A 21 6.43 -1.85 18.71
N ILE A 22 5.39 -1.24 19.28
CA ILE A 22 4.10 -1.89 19.52
C ILE A 22 3.05 -1.32 18.57
N SER A 23 2.29 -2.19 17.90
CA SER A 23 1.04 -1.80 17.25
C SER A 23 -0.10 -1.97 18.25
N ALA A 24 -0.85 -0.90 18.54
CA ALA A 24 -1.92 -0.94 19.54
C ALA A 24 -3.21 -1.52 18.95
N ASP A 25 -3.87 -0.76 18.07
CA ASP A 25 -5.22 -1.07 17.63
C ASP A 25 -5.34 -1.05 16.10
N TYR A 26 -6.36 -1.76 15.61
CA TYR A 26 -6.82 -1.71 14.23
C TYR A 26 -8.21 -1.09 14.16
N GLY A 27 -8.30 0.08 13.52
CA GLY A 27 -9.54 0.78 13.28
C GLY A 27 -9.43 1.73 12.09
N ALA A 28 -10.59 2.21 11.66
CA ALA A 28 -10.74 3.18 10.59
C ALA A 28 -11.73 4.29 11.00
N SER A 29 -11.89 5.31 10.17
CA SER A 29 -12.86 6.39 10.45
C SER A 29 -14.30 5.88 10.50
N GLU A 30 -14.56 4.76 9.83
CA GLU A 30 -15.84 4.06 9.76
C GLU A 30 -16.15 3.24 11.03
N GLY A 31 -15.14 2.89 11.83
CA GLY A 31 -15.32 2.13 13.07
C GLY A 31 -14.04 1.42 13.56
N TRP A 32 -14.09 0.98 14.82
CA TRP A 32 -13.02 0.18 15.43
C TRP A 32 -13.19 -1.29 15.05
N VAL A 33 -12.11 -1.97 14.66
CA VAL A 33 -12.16 -3.37 14.20
C VAL A 33 -11.60 -4.31 15.26
N GLY A 34 -10.37 -4.07 15.71
CA GLY A 34 -9.67 -5.01 16.59
C GLY A 34 -8.57 -4.37 17.42
N SER A 35 -8.07 -5.12 18.40
CA SER A 35 -6.94 -4.73 19.26
C SER A 35 -5.82 -5.75 19.15
N ASN A 36 -4.58 -5.31 19.23
CA ASN A 36 -3.46 -6.22 19.42
C ASN A 36 -3.48 -6.74 20.86
N ILE A 37 -3.59 -8.05 21.01
CA ILE A 37 -3.61 -8.72 22.31
C ILE A 37 -2.26 -9.36 22.68
N ASP A 38 -1.31 -9.37 21.74
CA ASP A 38 0.07 -9.79 21.97
C ASP A 38 1.03 -8.65 21.57
N PRO A 39 1.24 -7.67 22.46
CA PRO A 39 2.10 -6.52 22.16
C PRO A 39 3.60 -6.89 22.10
N THR A 40 3.96 -8.14 22.36
CA THR A 40 5.36 -8.59 22.37
C THR A 40 5.86 -9.03 20.99
N VAL A 41 4.94 -9.33 20.07
CA VAL A 41 5.31 -9.72 18.70
C VAL A 41 5.84 -8.52 17.91
N PRO A 42 6.79 -8.75 16.98
CA PRO A 42 7.28 -7.69 16.11
C PRO A 42 6.15 -7.14 15.22
N PRO A 43 6.19 -5.85 14.84
CA PRO A 43 5.16 -5.21 14.00
C PRO A 43 4.82 -5.96 12.69
N GLU A 44 5.77 -6.70 12.11
CA GLU A 44 5.60 -7.48 10.88
C GLU A 44 4.71 -8.73 11.08
N GLN A 45 4.59 -9.21 12.31
CA GLN A 45 3.81 -10.40 12.66
C GLN A 45 2.56 -10.07 13.48
N VAL A 46 2.26 -8.79 13.65
CA VAL A 46 1.16 -8.38 14.51
C VAL A 46 -0.18 -8.81 13.93
N THR A 47 -1.04 -9.23 14.83
CA THR A 47 -2.42 -9.61 14.57
C THR A 47 -3.34 -8.81 15.46
N TYR A 48 -4.57 -8.59 14.99
CA TYR A 48 -5.58 -7.83 15.72
C TYR A 48 -6.78 -8.72 15.99
N ALA A 49 -7.08 -8.99 17.26
CA ALA A 49 -8.28 -9.71 17.65
C ALA A 49 -9.49 -8.81 17.43
N VAL A 50 -10.48 -9.27 16.67
CA VAL A 50 -11.70 -8.49 16.42
C VAL A 50 -12.43 -8.27 17.73
N LEU A 51 -12.94 -7.05 17.93
CA LEU A 51 -13.74 -6.65 19.08
C LEU A 51 -15.24 -6.73 18.70
N PRO A 52 -15.95 -7.83 19.00
CA PRO A 52 -17.30 -8.04 18.46
C PRO A 52 -18.34 -7.03 18.96
N GLN A 53 -18.04 -6.31 20.04
CA GLN A 53 -18.91 -5.28 20.61
C GLN A 53 -18.90 -3.95 19.84
N THR A 54 -17.95 -3.72 18.93
CA THR A 54 -17.79 -2.42 18.24
C THR A 54 -18.67 -2.28 17.00
N GLY A 55 -19.17 -3.40 16.47
CA GLY A 55 -20.03 -3.44 15.29
C GLY A 55 -20.36 -4.88 14.90
N TYR A 56 -21.15 -5.03 13.84
CA TYR A 56 -21.38 -6.33 13.22
C TYR A 56 -20.44 -6.51 12.03
N PHE A 57 -19.71 -7.63 12.01
CA PHE A 57 -18.66 -7.91 11.04
C PHE A 57 -19.04 -9.10 10.17
N GLU A 58 -18.98 -8.90 8.86
CA GLU A 58 -19.02 -9.95 7.85
C GLU A 58 -17.69 -9.96 7.08
N PHE A 59 -17.37 -11.07 6.44
CA PHE A 59 -16.12 -11.27 5.72
C PHE A 59 -16.40 -11.85 4.34
N ILE A 60 -16.08 -11.11 3.28
CA ILE A 60 -16.20 -11.62 1.90
C ILE A 60 -14.96 -12.47 1.62
N PRO A 61 -15.10 -13.79 1.35
CA PRO A 61 -13.96 -14.62 0.98
C PRO A 61 -13.30 -14.11 -0.30
N LEU A 62 -11.98 -14.05 -0.29
CA LEU A 62 -11.18 -13.60 -1.42
C LEU A 62 -10.34 -14.75 -1.95
N GLU A 63 -10.87 -15.48 -2.93
CA GLU A 63 -10.16 -16.57 -3.58
C GLU A 63 -9.36 -16.07 -4.79
N LYS A 64 -8.10 -16.50 -4.90
CA LYS A 64 -7.30 -16.22 -6.10
C LYS A 64 -7.84 -17.11 -7.24
N PRO A 65 -8.09 -16.55 -8.43
CA PRO A 65 -8.53 -17.37 -9.57
C PRO A 65 -7.46 -18.41 -9.90
N THR A 66 -7.85 -19.68 -9.96
CA THR A 66 -7.03 -20.79 -10.44
C THR A 66 -7.51 -21.20 -11.83
N GLY A 67 -6.77 -20.83 -12.88
CA GLY A 67 -7.11 -21.16 -14.28
C GLY A 67 -7.49 -19.97 -15.16
N GLU A 68 -7.79 -20.24 -16.44
CA GLU A 68 -7.89 -19.35 -17.62
C GLU A 68 -8.81 -18.10 -17.54
N GLU A 69 -9.39 -17.76 -16.38
CA GLU A 69 -10.28 -16.59 -16.19
C GLU A 69 -9.53 -15.26 -16.01
N THR A 70 -8.38 -15.10 -16.67
CA THR A 70 -7.52 -13.90 -16.55
C THR A 70 -7.94 -12.77 -17.48
N GLU A 71 -8.95 -12.96 -18.33
CA GLU A 71 -9.04 -12.17 -19.57
C GLU A 71 -9.75 -10.81 -19.50
N ASN A 72 -10.54 -10.44 -18.49
CA ASN A 72 -11.47 -9.31 -18.70
C ASN A 72 -11.73 -8.29 -17.58
N SER A 73 -10.88 -8.09 -16.58
CA SER A 73 -11.12 -6.94 -15.67
C SER A 73 -9.94 -6.42 -14.84
N ALA A 74 -9.78 -5.10 -14.88
CA ALA A 74 -8.71 -4.27 -14.31
C ALA A 74 -8.77 -4.03 -12.78
N ALA A 75 -9.38 -4.95 -12.03
CA ALA A 75 -9.33 -4.98 -10.57
C ALA A 75 -8.76 -6.33 -10.11
N ILE A 76 -8.31 -6.46 -8.87
CA ILE A 76 -8.11 -7.81 -8.30
C ILE A 76 -9.49 -8.48 -8.27
N HIS A 77 -9.83 -9.25 -9.30
CA HIS A 77 -10.96 -10.17 -9.24
C HIS A 77 -10.53 -11.34 -8.38
N TYR A 78 -10.70 -11.15 -7.07
CA TYR A 78 -11.00 -12.29 -6.23
C TYR A 78 -12.37 -12.81 -6.64
N ILE A 79 -12.53 -14.12 -6.69
CA ILE A 79 -13.87 -14.70 -6.79
C ILE A 79 -14.55 -14.41 -5.46
N GLU A 80 -15.45 -13.43 -5.46
CA GLU A 80 -16.21 -13.05 -4.28
C GLU A 80 -17.33 -14.06 -4.08
N SER A 81 -17.37 -14.65 -2.89
CA SER A 81 -18.49 -15.47 -2.43
C SER A 81 -19.36 -14.68 -1.46
N GLU A 82 -20.51 -15.25 -1.09
CA GLU A 82 -21.36 -14.68 -0.04
C GLU A 82 -20.55 -14.40 1.24
N PRO A 83 -20.75 -13.24 1.88
CA PRO A 83 -20.06 -12.93 3.12
C PRO A 83 -20.36 -13.96 4.20
N VAL A 84 -19.33 -14.34 4.96
CA VAL A 84 -19.47 -15.22 6.12
C VAL A 84 -19.42 -14.40 7.42
N GLY A 85 -20.03 -14.93 8.47
CA GLY A 85 -20.03 -14.31 9.79
C GLY A 85 -18.65 -14.32 10.46
N LEU A 86 -18.51 -13.51 11.51
CA LEU A 86 -17.25 -13.33 12.25
C LEU A 86 -16.56 -14.63 12.68
N THR A 87 -17.31 -15.65 13.09
CA THR A 87 -16.77 -16.92 13.59
C THR A 87 -16.69 -18.02 12.52
N GLU A 88 -17.17 -17.74 11.32
CA GLU A 88 -17.25 -18.71 10.21
C GLU A 88 -16.04 -18.59 9.27
N VAL A 89 -15.14 -17.65 9.55
CA VAL A 89 -13.90 -17.46 8.80
C VAL A 89 -12.90 -18.61 9.07
N GLU A 90 -12.09 -18.93 8.07
CA GLU A 90 -11.12 -20.03 8.17
C GLU A 90 -9.69 -19.50 8.32
N VAL A 91 -8.93 -20.14 9.20
CA VAL A 91 -7.51 -19.82 9.41
C VAL A 91 -6.73 -20.00 8.10
N GLY A 92 -5.90 -19.00 7.78
CA GLY A 92 -5.07 -18.97 6.59
C GLY A 92 -5.74 -18.38 5.35
N LYS A 93 -7.08 -18.28 5.32
CA LYS A 93 -7.82 -17.66 4.21
C LYS A 93 -7.78 -16.13 4.29
N ILE A 94 -8.02 -15.51 3.12
CA ILE A 94 -7.98 -14.07 2.91
C ILE A 94 -9.41 -13.58 2.68
N TYR A 95 -9.76 -12.45 3.29
CA TYR A 95 -11.10 -11.88 3.25
C TYR A 95 -11.07 -10.36 3.10
N GLU A 96 -12.14 -9.80 2.57
CA GLU A 96 -12.44 -8.36 2.67
C GLU A 96 -13.38 -8.11 3.85
N VAL A 97 -13.06 -7.11 4.67
CA VAL A 97 -13.87 -6.76 5.84
C VAL A 97 -15.10 -5.96 5.43
N VAL A 98 -16.26 -6.42 5.88
CA VAL A 98 -17.55 -5.73 5.74
C VAL A 98 -18.06 -5.36 7.13
N LEU A 99 -18.43 -4.09 7.30
CA LEU A 99 -18.76 -3.51 8.59
C LEU A 99 -20.19 -2.98 8.60
N THR A 100 -20.92 -3.28 9.66
CA THR A 100 -22.16 -2.60 10.04
C THR A 100 -21.99 -1.91 11.39
N THR A 101 -22.29 -0.62 11.48
CA THR A 101 -22.09 0.19 12.69
C THR A 101 -23.36 0.87 13.18
N PHE A 102 -23.38 1.20 14.48
CA PHE A 102 -24.45 1.99 15.09
C PHE A 102 -24.59 3.40 14.49
N ALA A 103 -23.56 3.90 13.79
CA ALA A 103 -23.56 5.19 13.12
C ALA A 103 -24.28 5.17 11.74
N GLY A 104 -24.83 4.03 11.33
CA GLY A 104 -25.67 3.92 10.13
C GLY A 104 -24.92 3.45 8.87
N LEU A 105 -23.70 2.95 9.00
CA LEU A 105 -23.07 2.18 7.93
C LEU A 105 -23.64 0.76 7.98
N TYR A 106 -24.27 0.29 6.91
CA TYR A 106 -24.87 -1.04 6.82
C TYR A 106 -24.23 -1.83 5.70
N ARG A 107 -23.65 -2.99 6.04
CA ARG A 107 -22.89 -3.86 5.14
C ARG A 107 -21.88 -3.08 4.29
N TYR A 108 -21.21 -2.11 4.91
CA TYR A 108 -20.25 -1.25 4.25
C TYR A 108 -18.95 -2.01 4.01
N ARG A 109 -18.54 -2.12 2.75
CA ARG A 109 -17.25 -2.70 2.38
C ARG A 109 -16.13 -1.75 2.78
N LEU A 110 -15.36 -2.13 3.80
CA LEU A 110 -14.23 -1.32 4.28
C LEU A 110 -13.13 -1.23 3.21
N GLY A 111 -13.06 -2.24 2.34
CA GLY A 111 -12.02 -2.40 1.33
C GLY A 111 -10.71 -2.92 1.91
N ASP A 112 -10.63 -3.20 3.21
CA ASP A 112 -9.45 -3.77 3.85
C ASP A 112 -9.41 -5.28 3.62
N VAL A 113 -8.27 -5.76 3.13
CA VAL A 113 -7.97 -7.16 2.87
C VAL A 113 -7.16 -7.71 4.05
N VAL A 114 -7.68 -8.76 4.67
CA VAL A 114 -7.11 -9.36 5.88
C VAL A 114 -6.94 -10.86 5.71
N LYS A 115 -5.91 -11.42 6.33
CA LYS A 115 -5.73 -12.87 6.48
C LYS A 115 -6.09 -13.28 7.90
N ILE A 116 -6.84 -14.37 8.05
CA ILE A 116 -7.09 -14.94 9.38
C ILE A 116 -5.83 -15.66 9.84
N ALA A 117 -5.16 -15.12 10.85
CA ALA A 117 -3.92 -15.70 11.36
C ALA A 117 -4.18 -16.87 12.31
N ARG A 118 -5.12 -16.67 13.25
CA ARG A 118 -5.55 -17.65 14.26
C ARG A 118 -6.85 -17.18 14.91
N PHE A 119 -7.29 -17.87 15.95
CA PHE A 119 -8.38 -17.44 16.82
C PHE A 119 -7.84 -17.19 18.23
N HIS A 120 -8.37 -16.14 18.87
CA HIS A 120 -8.28 -15.94 20.31
C HIS A 120 -9.61 -16.32 20.94
N ASN A 121 -9.66 -17.45 21.65
CA ASN A 121 -10.93 -18.06 22.05
C ASN A 121 -11.82 -18.28 20.81
N SER A 122 -12.93 -17.55 20.71
CA SER A 122 -13.86 -17.61 19.57
C SER A 122 -13.78 -16.41 18.62
N THR A 123 -12.95 -15.39 18.90
CA THR A 123 -12.80 -14.24 18.00
C THR A 123 -11.59 -14.43 17.06
N PRO A 124 -11.71 -14.15 15.75
CA PRO A 124 -10.58 -14.27 14.84
C PRO A 124 -9.55 -13.18 15.08
N GLU A 125 -8.29 -13.53 14.83
CA GLU A 125 -7.17 -12.61 14.79
C GLU A 125 -6.78 -12.30 13.34
N LEU A 126 -6.86 -11.02 13.00
CA LEU A 126 -6.66 -10.53 11.64
C LEU A 126 -5.22 -10.06 11.45
N GLN A 127 -4.56 -10.56 10.42
CA GLN A 127 -3.36 -9.97 9.87
C GLN A 127 -3.75 -9.05 8.71
N PHE A 128 -3.48 -7.75 8.85
CA PHE A 128 -3.75 -6.77 7.80
C PHE A 128 -2.80 -6.99 6.62
N ILE A 129 -3.34 -7.12 5.40
CA ILE A 129 -2.54 -7.26 4.18
C ILE A 129 -2.45 -5.91 3.46
N CYS A 130 -3.57 -5.41 2.97
CA CYS A 130 -3.63 -4.17 2.18
C CYS A 130 -5.06 -3.63 2.12
N ARG A 131 -5.26 -2.48 1.45
CA ARG A 131 -6.58 -2.01 1.05
C ARG A 131 -6.78 -2.30 -0.44
N ARG A 132 -7.89 -2.94 -0.82
CA ARG A 132 -8.20 -3.44 -2.16
C ARG A 132 -8.07 -2.40 -3.27
N SER A 133 -8.31 -1.12 -2.98
CA SER A 133 -8.22 -0.02 -3.94
C SER A 133 -6.78 0.40 -4.31
N LEU A 134 -5.76 -0.32 -3.83
CA LEU A 134 -4.35 0.08 -3.89
C LEU A 134 -3.50 -0.91 -4.71
N VAL A 135 -3.75 -1.01 -6.01
CA VAL A 135 -2.94 -1.80 -6.97
C VAL A 135 -2.58 -0.93 -8.17
N LEU A 136 -1.31 -0.91 -8.58
CA LEU A 136 -0.93 -0.39 -9.90
C LEU A 136 -1.24 -1.45 -10.94
N SER A 137 -1.95 -1.04 -11.98
CA SER A 137 -2.25 -1.87 -13.13
C SER A 137 -2.43 -0.99 -14.37
N ILE A 138 -1.83 -1.38 -15.50
CA ILE A 138 -2.07 -0.77 -16.81
C ILE A 138 -2.83 -1.75 -17.70
N ASN A 139 -2.39 -3.01 -17.77
CA ASN A 139 -2.93 -4.08 -18.59
C ASN A 139 -3.40 -5.24 -17.71
N ILE A 140 -2.75 -6.41 -17.84
CA ILE A 140 -3.01 -7.61 -17.03
C ILE A 140 -2.20 -7.62 -15.73
N ASP A 141 -1.25 -6.68 -15.60
CA ASP A 141 -0.33 -6.57 -14.48
C ASP A 141 -1.04 -6.12 -13.20
N LYS A 142 -0.66 -6.71 -12.07
CA LYS A 142 -1.30 -6.46 -10.77
C LYS A 142 -0.24 -6.31 -9.69
N ASN A 143 0.27 -5.09 -9.55
CA ASN A 143 1.30 -4.76 -8.57
C ASN A 143 0.68 -4.16 -7.31
N THR A 144 0.80 -4.87 -6.19
CA THR A 144 0.28 -4.45 -4.89
C THR A 144 1.16 -3.39 -4.23
N GLU A 145 0.66 -2.79 -3.14
CA GLU A 145 1.46 -1.90 -2.29
C GLU A 145 2.76 -2.55 -1.82
N LYS A 146 2.70 -3.85 -1.52
CA LYS A 146 3.86 -4.62 -1.10
C LYS A 146 4.89 -4.78 -2.23
N ASP A 147 4.43 -5.01 -3.46
CA ASP A 147 5.34 -5.16 -4.60
C ASP A 147 6.05 -3.83 -4.90
N LEU A 148 5.31 -2.71 -4.84
CA LEU A 148 5.91 -1.38 -4.94
C LEU A 148 6.92 -1.12 -3.80
N GLN A 149 6.58 -1.50 -2.56
CA GLN A 149 7.49 -1.33 -1.43
C GLN A 149 8.79 -2.10 -1.63
N LEU A 150 8.70 -3.37 -2.02
CA LEU A 150 9.87 -4.21 -2.30
C LEU A 150 10.71 -3.63 -3.44
N ALA A 151 10.07 -3.15 -4.51
CA ALA A 151 10.78 -2.52 -5.62
C ALA A 151 11.54 -1.27 -5.19
N VAL A 152 10.91 -0.42 -4.38
CA VAL A 152 11.55 0.79 -3.84
C VAL A 152 12.68 0.44 -2.88
N GLU A 153 12.53 -0.58 -2.03
CA GLU A 153 13.60 -1.04 -1.14
C GLU A 153 14.82 -1.55 -1.90
N GLU A 154 14.62 -2.35 -2.96
CA GLU A 154 15.72 -2.84 -3.80
C GLU A 154 16.46 -1.69 -4.50
N ALA A 155 15.72 -0.75 -5.09
CA ALA A 155 16.32 0.41 -5.75
C ALA A 155 17.01 1.36 -4.76
N ALA A 156 16.46 1.55 -3.56
CA ALA A 156 17.02 2.42 -2.54
C ALA A 156 18.37 1.93 -2.01
N LYS A 157 18.74 0.65 -2.19
CA LYS A 157 20.09 0.16 -1.85
C LYS A 157 21.19 0.89 -2.62
N LEU A 158 20.91 1.36 -3.83
CA LEU A 158 21.87 2.14 -4.63
C LEU A 158 22.13 3.52 -4.02
N LEU A 159 21.18 4.07 -3.24
CA LEU A 159 21.33 5.33 -2.53
C LEU A 159 22.23 5.22 -1.29
N GLU A 160 22.37 4.01 -0.71
CA GLU A 160 23.19 3.79 0.48
C GLU A 160 24.67 4.15 0.23
N GLY A 161 25.16 3.96 -1.01
CA GLY A 161 26.51 4.32 -1.42
C GLY A 161 26.82 5.83 -1.34
N GLU A 162 25.82 6.69 -1.53
CA GLU A 162 25.95 8.16 -1.44
C GLU A 162 25.53 8.70 -0.05
N LYS A 163 25.21 7.82 0.91
CA LYS A 163 24.64 8.20 2.22
C LYS A 163 23.37 9.04 2.09
N LEU A 164 22.59 8.78 1.06
CA LEU A 164 21.31 9.43 0.82
C LEU A 164 20.19 8.60 1.44
N GLU A 165 19.16 9.31 1.92
CA GLU A 165 17.97 8.67 2.47
C GLU A 165 16.76 9.01 1.61
N LEU A 166 15.97 7.99 1.26
CA LEU A 166 14.62 8.17 0.76
C LEU A 166 13.73 8.65 1.91
N VAL A 167 13.20 9.87 1.79
CA VAL A 167 12.31 10.47 2.81
C VAL A 167 10.94 9.83 2.75
N ASP A 168 10.34 9.80 1.56
CA ASP A 168 9.06 9.17 1.29
C ASP A 168 8.87 8.97 -0.22
N PHE A 169 7.86 8.18 -0.60
CA PHE A 169 7.55 7.90 -2.00
C PHE A 169 6.06 7.68 -2.26
N THR A 170 5.65 7.84 -3.51
CA THR A 170 4.31 7.47 -3.99
C THR A 170 4.41 7.05 -5.45
N SER A 171 3.34 6.48 -5.99
CA SER A 171 3.27 6.09 -7.39
C SER A 171 1.98 6.55 -8.06
N TYR A 172 1.99 6.53 -9.39
CA TYR A 172 0.90 6.92 -10.26
C TYR A 172 0.97 6.11 -11.56
N VAL A 173 -0.19 5.80 -12.13
CA VAL A 173 -0.27 5.22 -13.48
C VAL A 173 -0.58 6.33 -14.47
N GLU A 174 0.39 6.65 -15.31
CA GLU A 174 0.21 7.61 -16.39
C GLU A 174 -0.34 6.90 -17.63
N LYS A 175 -1.65 7.10 -17.89
CA LYS A 175 -2.34 6.54 -19.07
C LYS A 175 -2.41 7.51 -20.26
N SER A 176 -1.95 8.75 -20.09
CA SER A 176 -1.88 9.73 -21.18
C SER A 176 -0.73 9.47 -22.14
N SER A 177 0.25 8.67 -21.75
CA SER A 177 1.31 8.18 -22.64
C SER A 177 0.82 6.95 -23.40
N ASP A 178 1.34 6.76 -24.62
CA ASP A 178 1.12 5.55 -25.41
C ASP A 178 2.47 4.89 -25.72
N PRO A 179 2.79 3.73 -25.13
CA PRO A 179 2.02 3.00 -24.12
C PRO A 179 1.99 3.71 -22.74
N GLY A 180 0.99 3.40 -21.92
CA GLY A 180 0.90 3.87 -20.53
C GLY A 180 2.11 3.44 -19.71
N ARG A 181 2.48 4.19 -18.67
CA ARG A 181 3.67 3.87 -17.85
C ARG A 181 3.45 4.02 -16.35
N TYR A 182 4.32 3.37 -15.59
CA TYR A 182 4.41 3.51 -14.14
C TYR A 182 5.26 4.73 -13.82
N VAL A 183 4.75 5.61 -12.96
CA VAL A 183 5.48 6.78 -12.47
C VAL A 183 5.67 6.62 -10.97
N ILE A 184 6.91 6.62 -10.51
CA ILE A 184 7.27 6.56 -9.09
C ILE A 184 7.88 7.90 -8.71
N PHE A 185 7.35 8.51 -7.65
CA PHE A 185 7.82 9.78 -7.11
C PHE A 185 8.63 9.54 -5.85
N TRP A 186 9.85 10.07 -5.80
CA TRP A 186 10.74 9.98 -4.64
C TRP A 186 11.06 11.36 -4.07
N GLU A 187 10.90 11.54 -2.78
CA GLU A 187 11.50 12.68 -2.07
C GLU A 187 12.77 12.21 -1.36
N LEU A 188 13.92 12.84 -1.66
CA LEU A 188 15.22 12.48 -1.10
C LEU A 188 15.66 13.48 -0.03
N SER A 189 16.53 13.04 0.88
CA SER A 189 17.06 13.89 1.95
C SER A 189 17.99 15.00 1.45
N SER A 190 18.70 14.72 0.35
CA SER A 190 19.65 15.56 -0.38
C SER A 190 19.63 15.21 -1.88
N GLU A 191 20.26 16.03 -2.71
CA GLU A 191 20.43 15.76 -4.14
C GLU A 191 21.36 14.56 -4.37
N ALA A 192 20.97 13.70 -5.32
CA ALA A 192 21.74 12.55 -5.78
C ALA A 192 22.36 12.82 -7.16
N THR A 193 23.40 12.06 -7.51
CA THR A 193 23.97 12.12 -8.86
C THR A 193 23.01 11.52 -9.91
N ASP A 194 23.09 12.04 -11.14
CA ASP A 194 22.21 11.60 -12.23
C ASP A 194 22.43 10.12 -12.59
N ASP A 195 23.67 9.62 -12.45
CA ASP A 195 24.03 8.23 -12.71
C ASP A 195 23.36 7.27 -11.72
N VAL A 196 23.36 7.62 -10.42
CA VAL A 196 22.70 6.82 -9.38
C VAL A 196 21.19 6.81 -9.58
N LEU A 197 20.59 7.95 -9.91
CA LEU A 197 19.14 8.05 -10.14
C LEU A 197 18.68 7.27 -11.37
N SER A 198 19.47 7.30 -12.45
CA SER A 198 19.25 6.43 -13.62
C SER A 198 19.35 4.95 -13.25
N GLY A 199 20.36 4.57 -12.45
CA GLY A 199 20.46 3.23 -11.87
C GLY A 199 19.26 2.83 -11.03
N CYS A 200 18.73 3.75 -10.22
CA CYS A 200 17.53 3.53 -9.40
C CYS A 200 16.28 3.30 -10.25
N ALA A 201 16.09 4.06 -11.34
CA ALA A 201 14.98 3.86 -12.27
C ALA A 201 15.00 2.46 -12.89
N ASN A 202 16.19 2.00 -13.32
CA ASN A 202 16.39 0.64 -13.83
C ASN A 202 16.12 -0.43 -12.77
N ALA A 203 16.62 -0.23 -11.55
CA ALA A 203 16.42 -1.17 -10.44
C ALA A 203 14.93 -1.27 -10.05
N LEU A 204 14.20 -0.16 -10.06
CA LEU A 204 12.74 -0.13 -9.83
C LEU A 204 11.99 -0.96 -10.87
N ASP A 205 12.27 -0.77 -12.16
CA ASP A 205 11.60 -1.50 -13.25
C ASP A 205 11.87 -3.01 -13.17
N LEU A 206 13.11 -3.40 -12.85
CA LEU A 206 13.51 -4.81 -12.72
C LEU A 206 12.98 -5.50 -11.47
N ALA A 207 12.68 -4.75 -10.41
CA ALA A 207 12.25 -5.33 -9.14
C ALA A 207 10.75 -5.70 -9.10
N PHE A 208 9.96 -5.28 -10.09
CA PHE A 208 8.59 -5.77 -10.25
C PHE A 208 8.57 -7.19 -10.82
N LEU A 209 8.30 -8.17 -9.96
CA LEU A 209 8.32 -9.60 -10.28
C LEU A 209 6.98 -10.14 -10.80
N ASP A 210 5.95 -9.30 -10.93
CA ASP A 210 4.67 -9.72 -11.49
C ASP A 210 4.85 -10.16 -12.95
N ALA A 211 4.36 -11.36 -13.27
CA ALA A 211 4.49 -11.94 -14.61
C ALA A 211 3.78 -11.09 -15.67
N GLY A 212 2.66 -10.46 -15.30
CA GLY A 212 1.93 -9.55 -16.17
C GLY A 212 2.74 -8.30 -16.50
N TYR A 213 3.39 -7.70 -15.49
CA TYR A 213 4.25 -6.53 -15.67
C TYR A 213 5.46 -6.84 -16.54
N MET A 214 6.23 -7.89 -16.19
CA MET A 214 7.42 -8.30 -16.95
C MET A 214 7.09 -8.66 -18.40
N GLY A 215 6.00 -9.41 -18.60
CA GLY A 215 5.50 -9.76 -19.93
C GLY A 215 5.16 -8.51 -20.75
N SER A 216 4.37 -7.60 -20.18
CA SER A 216 3.92 -6.36 -20.83
C SER A 216 5.06 -5.39 -21.15
N ARG A 217 6.05 -5.25 -20.26
CA ARG A 217 7.27 -4.47 -20.51
C ARG A 217 8.09 -5.06 -21.66
N LYS A 218 8.24 -6.39 -21.70
CA LYS A 218 8.99 -7.09 -22.75
C LYS A 218 8.35 -6.93 -24.14
N ILE A 219 7.01 -6.99 -24.22
CA ILE A 219 6.27 -6.76 -25.47
C ILE A 219 5.98 -5.28 -25.75
N LYS A 220 6.47 -4.36 -24.90
CA LYS A 220 6.31 -2.90 -25.00
C LYS A 220 4.87 -2.41 -24.98
N THR A 221 3.95 -3.14 -24.34
CA THR A 221 2.58 -2.67 -24.06
C THR A 221 2.50 -1.82 -22.78
N ILE A 222 3.55 -1.83 -21.96
CA ILE A 222 3.79 -0.87 -20.88
C ILE A 222 5.08 -0.10 -21.18
N GLY A 223 5.03 1.22 -21.09
CA GLY A 223 6.15 2.14 -21.30
C GLY A 223 7.23 2.01 -20.22
N PRO A 224 8.43 2.57 -20.47
CA PRO A 224 9.49 2.58 -19.46
C PRO A 224 9.04 3.25 -18.17
N LEU A 225 9.43 2.65 -17.04
CA LEU A 225 9.11 3.18 -15.73
C LEU A 225 9.80 4.52 -15.57
N GLU A 226 9.07 5.50 -15.07
CA GLU A 226 9.58 6.85 -14.84
C GLU A 226 9.78 7.09 -13.34
N LEU A 227 11.02 7.39 -12.95
CA LEU A 227 11.36 7.87 -11.62
C LEU A 227 11.38 9.41 -11.63
N ARG A 228 10.44 10.04 -10.92
CA ARG A 228 10.37 11.50 -10.73
C ARG A 228 10.88 11.87 -9.35
N VAL A 229 12.00 12.58 -9.30
CA VAL A 229 12.58 13.08 -8.03
C VAL A 229 11.91 14.39 -7.65
N LEU A 230 11.38 14.45 -6.43
CA LEU A 230 10.66 15.58 -5.86
C LEU A 230 11.57 16.52 -5.08
N ARG A 231 11.19 17.79 -5.01
CA ARG A 231 11.79 18.76 -4.09
C ARG A 231 11.47 18.39 -2.64
N LYS A 232 12.42 18.65 -1.74
CA LYS A 232 12.26 18.45 -0.31
C LYS A 232 11.08 19.25 0.25
N GLY A 233 10.25 18.61 1.06
CA GLY A 233 9.02 19.17 1.64
C GLY A 233 7.75 18.94 0.81
N THR A 234 7.82 18.18 -0.29
CA THR A 234 6.63 17.89 -1.12
C THR A 234 5.60 17.05 -0.37
N PHE A 235 6.04 15.98 0.31
CA PHE A 235 5.11 15.17 1.12
C PHE A 235 4.58 15.91 2.34
N ARG A 236 5.34 16.88 2.87
CA ARG A 236 4.84 17.80 3.90
C ARG A 236 3.72 18.69 3.36
N GLU A 237 3.83 19.16 2.12
CA GLU A 237 2.76 19.91 1.47
C GLU A 237 1.50 19.06 1.26
N ILE A 238 1.66 17.80 0.86
CA ILE A 238 0.55 16.84 0.74
C ILE A 238 -0.12 16.65 2.10
N LEU A 239 0.66 16.40 3.17
CA LEU A 239 0.13 16.30 4.54
C LEU A 239 -0.68 17.55 4.90
N LEU A 240 -0.13 18.75 4.71
CA LEU A 240 -0.83 20.00 5.01
C LEU A 240 -2.15 20.12 4.24
N HIS A 241 -2.19 19.71 2.98
CA HIS A 241 -3.42 19.68 2.19
C HIS A 241 -4.49 18.77 2.82
N PHE A 242 -4.13 17.57 3.28
CA PHE A 242 -5.08 16.69 3.96
C PHE A 242 -5.57 17.25 5.31
N LEU A 243 -4.71 18.00 6.03
CA LEU A 243 -5.14 18.68 7.26
C LEU A 243 -6.16 19.78 6.97
N THR A 244 -6.03 20.51 5.86
CA THR A 244 -7.04 21.52 5.47
C THR A 244 -8.40 20.92 5.13
N LEU A 245 -8.44 19.62 4.77
CA LEU A 245 -9.68 18.88 4.52
C LEU A 245 -10.33 18.35 5.80
N GLY A 246 -9.79 18.68 6.97
CA GLY A 246 -10.29 18.24 8.28
C GLY A 246 -9.76 16.88 8.74
N GLY A 247 -8.75 16.32 8.05
CA GLY A 247 -8.10 15.08 8.47
C GLY A 247 -7.29 15.26 9.76
N ALA A 248 -7.30 14.26 10.64
CA ALA A 248 -6.42 14.23 11.80
C ALA A 248 -4.99 13.85 11.38
N VAL A 249 -3.98 14.56 11.93
CA VAL A 249 -2.55 14.26 11.66
C VAL A 249 -2.21 12.79 11.95
N SER A 250 -2.78 12.23 13.01
CA SER A 250 -2.56 10.85 13.44
C SER A 250 -3.12 9.80 12.47
N GLN A 251 -4.07 10.19 11.62
CA GLN A 251 -4.70 9.30 10.63
C GLN A 251 -4.10 9.46 9.23
N PHE A 252 -3.30 10.50 9.00
CA PHE A 252 -2.71 10.73 7.69
C PHE A 252 -1.69 9.64 7.36
N LYS A 253 -1.88 9.02 6.20
CA LYS A 253 -0.90 8.13 5.57
C LYS A 253 -0.68 8.62 4.16
N THR A 254 0.58 8.78 3.76
CA THR A 254 0.93 9.08 2.36
C THR A 254 0.35 7.95 1.50
N PRO A 255 -0.55 8.25 0.53
CA PRO A 255 -1.06 7.22 -0.36
C PRO A 255 0.10 6.70 -1.19
N ARG A 256 0.30 5.38 -1.24
CA ARG A 256 1.33 4.80 -2.13
C ARG A 256 0.90 4.79 -3.59
N PHE A 257 -0.40 4.90 -3.83
CA PHE A 257 -1.00 5.00 -5.16
C PHE A 257 -1.89 6.23 -5.21
N VAL A 258 -1.56 7.15 -6.10
CA VAL A 258 -2.40 8.33 -6.35
C VAL A 258 -3.38 7.99 -7.47
N SER A 259 -4.66 7.95 -7.12
CA SER A 259 -5.71 7.81 -8.13
C SER A 259 -5.73 9.03 -9.06
N PRO A 260 -6.00 8.86 -10.37
CA PRO A 260 -6.26 9.99 -11.28
C PRO A 260 -7.36 10.94 -10.77
N ALA A 261 -8.30 10.46 -9.95
CA ALA A 261 -9.33 11.27 -9.33
C ALA A 261 -8.78 12.25 -8.29
N ASN A 262 -7.59 12.00 -7.72
CA ASN A 262 -6.96 12.87 -6.74
C ASN A 262 -6.11 13.97 -7.41
N GLY A 263 -6.78 14.82 -8.19
CA GLY A 263 -6.13 15.83 -9.02
C GLY A 263 -5.29 16.83 -8.23
N LYS A 264 -5.65 17.14 -6.98
CA LYS A 264 -4.89 18.11 -6.17
C LYS A 264 -3.54 17.54 -5.71
N VAL A 265 -3.50 16.28 -5.30
CA VAL A 265 -2.24 15.60 -4.94
C VAL A 265 -1.34 15.46 -6.17
N LEU A 266 -1.90 15.07 -7.33
CA LEU A 266 -1.14 15.02 -8.58
C LEU A 266 -0.59 16.38 -9.01
N GLN A 267 -1.33 17.47 -8.80
CA GLN A 267 -0.83 18.82 -9.06
C GLN A 267 0.36 19.17 -8.16
N ILE A 268 0.30 18.86 -6.86
CA ILE A 268 1.40 19.10 -5.92
C ILE A 268 2.64 18.31 -6.34
N LEU A 269 2.46 17.02 -6.65
CA LEU A 269 3.55 16.15 -7.10
C LEU A 269 4.21 16.67 -8.37
N ASN A 270 3.42 16.88 -9.44
CA ASN A 270 3.93 17.30 -10.74
C ASN A 270 4.60 18.69 -10.70
N ARG A 271 4.08 19.62 -9.89
CA ARG A 271 4.69 20.95 -9.74
C ARG A 271 6.05 20.89 -9.05
N ASN A 272 6.24 19.93 -8.14
CA ASN A 272 7.44 19.82 -7.32
C ASN A 272 8.46 18.80 -7.87
N VAL A 273 8.27 18.28 -9.09
CA VAL A 273 9.27 17.45 -9.76
C VAL A 273 10.51 18.29 -10.07
N ALA A 274 11.66 17.85 -9.59
CA ALA A 274 12.96 18.45 -9.85
C ALA A 274 13.64 17.81 -11.07
N LYS A 275 13.61 16.48 -11.15
CA LYS A 275 14.24 15.68 -12.21
C LYS A 275 13.41 14.44 -12.53
N SER A 276 13.58 13.90 -13.74
CA SER A 276 12.90 12.67 -14.19
C SER A 276 13.89 11.76 -14.92
N TYR A 277 13.76 10.45 -14.68
CA TYR A 277 14.61 9.39 -15.25
C TYR A 277 13.73 8.24 -15.72
N PHE A 278 14.09 7.65 -16.86
CA PHE A 278 13.39 6.50 -17.43
C PHE A 278 14.28 5.26 -17.37
N SER A 279 13.66 4.09 -17.18
CA SER A 279 14.31 2.78 -17.33
C SER A 279 14.49 2.34 -18.78
#